data_AF-A0A8S0FE21-F1
#
_entry.id   AF-A0A8S0FE21-F1
#
_cell.length_a   1.000
_cell.length_b   1.000
_cell.length_c   1.000
_cell.angle_alpha   90.00
_cell.angle_beta   90.00
_cell.angle_gamma   90.00
#
_symmetry.space_group_name_H-M   'P 1'
#
loop_
_entity.id
_entity.type
_entity.pdbx_description
1 polymer ?
#
loop_
_entity_poly.entity_id
_entity_poly.type
_entity_poly.pdbx_seq_one_letter_code
_entity_poly.pdbx_strand_id
1 'polypeptide(L)'
;MLVEKPFTPTIAQAKELFALAKSKGLIVTPYQNRRFDSCFLTAKKAIESGKLGEIVEVESHFDYYRPVAETKPGLPQDGAFYGLGVHTMDQIISLFGRPDHVAYDIRSLRNKANPDDTFEAQLFYGDLKAIVKT
;
A
#
# COMPACT_ATOMS: atom_id res chain seq x y z
N MET A 1 17.95 -7.87 8.93
CA MET A 1 16.80 -8.77 8.73
C MET A 1 15.87 -8.16 7.71
N LEU A 2 15.57 -8.90 6.65
CA LEU A 2 14.61 -8.50 5.62
C LEU A 2 13.36 -9.38 5.80
N VAL A 3 12.18 -8.76 5.88
CA VAL A 3 10.92 -9.47 6.17
C VAL A 3 9.96 -9.29 5.01
N GLU A 4 9.35 -10.38 4.54
CA GLU A 4 8.26 -10.34 3.56
C GLU A 4 7.01 -9.68 4.13
N LYS A 5 6.03 -9.36 3.27
CA LYS A 5 4.80 -8.72 3.72
C LYS A 5 3.85 -9.78 4.32
N PRO A 6 3.08 -9.44 5.38
CA PRO A 6 3.13 -8.20 6.14
C PRO A 6 4.39 -8.12 7.04
N PHE A 7 4.95 -6.92 7.22
CA PHE A 7 6.15 -6.72 8.04
C PHE A 7 5.99 -7.29 9.47
N THR A 8 4.83 -7.03 10.06
CA THR A 8 4.37 -7.57 11.35
C THR A 8 2.84 -7.53 11.38
N PRO A 9 2.16 -8.37 12.18
CA PRO A 9 0.70 -8.35 12.29
C PRO A 9 0.12 -7.05 12.87
N THR A 10 0.87 -6.33 13.71
CA THR A 10 0.38 -5.12 14.40
C THR A 10 1.42 -4.01 14.41
N ILE A 11 0.97 -2.76 14.53
CA ILE A 11 1.83 -1.58 14.67
C ILE A 11 2.69 -1.66 15.93
N ALA A 12 2.15 -2.21 17.03
CA ALA A 12 2.89 -2.35 18.29
C ALA A 12 4.11 -3.27 18.10
N GLN A 13 3.92 -4.41 17.44
CA GLN A 13 5.00 -5.35 17.12
C GLN A 13 6.02 -4.75 16.14
N ALA A 14 5.57 -3.95 15.16
CA ALA A 14 6.50 -3.22 14.28
C ALA A 14 7.43 -2.30 15.10
N LYS A 15 6.86 -1.53 16.04
CA LYS A 15 7.62 -0.62 16.92
C LYS A 15 8.60 -1.39 17.80
N GLU A 16 8.15 -2.49 18.41
CA GLU A 16 9.00 -3.37 19.22
C GLU A 16 10.17 -3.90 18.40
N LEU A 17 9.90 -4.36 17.18
CA LEU A 17 10.93 -4.93 16.30
C LEU A 17 11.95 -3.88 15.86
N PHE A 18 11.51 -2.66 15.53
CA PHE A 18 12.41 -1.54 15.26
C PHE A 18 13.25 -1.15 16.49
N ALA A 19 12.64 -1.11 17.68
CA ALA A 19 13.34 -0.80 18.92
C ALA A 19 14.41 -1.86 19.26
N LEU A 20 14.08 -3.14 19.09
CA LEU A 20 15.00 -4.27 19.31
C LEU A 20 16.16 -4.27 18.30
N ALA A 21 15.89 -4.01 17.03
CA ALA A 21 16.94 -3.89 16.01
C ALA A 21 17.88 -2.74 16.36
N LYS A 22 17.33 -1.58 16.76
CA LYS A 22 18.10 -0.42 17.20
C LYS A 22 18.96 -0.73 18.43
N SER A 23 18.43 -1.40 19.44
CA SER A 23 19.18 -1.74 20.66
C SER A 23 20.32 -2.74 20.40
N LYS A 24 20.27 -3.48 19.28
CA LYS A 24 21.30 -4.43 18.86
C LYS A 24 22.24 -3.87 17.79
N GLY A 25 22.07 -2.62 17.35
CA GLY A 25 22.83 -2.05 16.23
C GLY A 25 22.60 -2.76 14.90
N LEU A 26 21.42 -3.38 14.71
CA LEU A 26 21.05 -4.13 13.53
C LEU A 26 20.03 -3.36 12.68
N ILE A 27 19.96 -3.71 11.40
CA ILE A 27 18.95 -3.19 10.47
C ILE A 27 17.82 -4.22 10.35
N VAL A 28 16.57 -3.73 10.46
CA VAL A 28 15.36 -4.47 10.11
C VAL A 28 14.53 -3.65 9.13
N THR A 29 14.00 -4.29 8.09
CA THR A 29 13.21 -3.60 7.05
C THR A 29 12.24 -4.57 6.37
N PRO A 30 11.06 -4.09 5.92
CA PRO A 30 10.21 -4.84 5.01
C PRO A 30 10.85 -4.97 3.61
N TYR A 31 10.43 -6.00 2.87
CA TYR A 31 10.79 -6.20 1.47
C TYR A 31 9.83 -5.47 0.52
N GLN A 32 10.04 -4.17 0.34
CA GLN A 32 9.25 -3.33 -0.57
C GLN A 32 9.82 -3.30 -2.00
N ASN A 33 9.85 -4.47 -2.63
CA ASN A 33 10.42 -4.66 -3.97
C ASN A 33 9.72 -3.85 -5.06
N ARG A 34 8.42 -3.58 -4.92
CA ARG A 34 7.65 -2.80 -5.92
C ARG A 34 8.04 -1.32 -6.01
N ARG A 35 8.89 -0.82 -5.11
CA ARG A 35 9.59 0.48 -5.31
C ARG A 35 10.52 0.48 -6.53
N PHE A 36 10.82 -0.70 -7.07
CA PHE A 36 11.65 -0.87 -8.26
C PHE A 36 10.86 -1.35 -9.49
N ASP A 37 9.53 -1.35 -9.44
CA ASP A 37 8.70 -1.62 -10.62
C ASP A 37 8.94 -0.51 -11.66
N SER A 38 9.13 -0.90 -12.93
CA SER A 38 9.48 0.04 -14.01
C SER A 38 8.40 1.11 -14.23
N CYS A 39 7.12 0.75 -14.11
CA CYS A 39 6.00 1.69 -14.18
C CYS A 39 6.06 2.74 -13.07
N PHE A 40 6.33 2.31 -11.83
CA PHE A 40 6.47 3.22 -10.68
C PHE A 40 7.70 4.13 -10.83
N LEU A 41 8.86 3.59 -11.21
CA LEU A 41 10.06 4.38 -11.44
C LEU A 41 9.86 5.43 -12.55
N THR A 42 9.08 5.10 -13.57
CA THR A 42 8.74 6.04 -14.66
C THR A 42 7.80 7.14 -14.17
N ALA A 43 6.75 6.80 -13.41
CA ALA A 43 5.84 7.77 -12.81
C ALA A 43 6.58 8.70 -11.83
N LYS A 44 7.42 8.13 -10.95
CA LYS A 44 8.29 8.86 -10.04
C LYS A 44 9.18 9.85 -10.79
N LYS A 45 9.84 9.42 -11.87
CA LYS A 45 10.67 10.28 -12.69
C LYS A 45 9.87 11.42 -13.34
N ALA A 46 8.63 11.18 -13.75
CA ALA A 46 7.76 12.22 -14.31
C ALA A 46 7.40 13.27 -13.26
N ILE A 47 7.01 12.85 -12.06
CA ILE A 47 6.74 13.72 -10.91
C ILE A 47 7.97 14.55 -10.54
N GLU A 48 9.12 13.89 -10.35
CA GLU A 48 10.37 14.55 -9.96
C GLU A 48 10.97 15.45 -11.05
N SER A 49 10.51 15.33 -12.30
CA SER A 49 11.00 16.17 -13.39
C SER A 49 10.55 17.64 -13.29
N GLY A 50 9.54 17.95 -12.49
CA GLY A 50 8.95 19.28 -12.36
C GLY A 50 8.17 19.77 -13.59
N LYS A 51 8.07 18.97 -14.66
CA LYS A 51 7.38 19.34 -15.91
C LYS A 51 5.86 19.40 -15.78
N LEU A 52 5.31 18.77 -14.74
CA LEU A 52 3.88 18.71 -14.46
C LEU A 52 3.40 19.90 -13.60
N GLY A 53 4.31 20.77 -13.15
CA GLY A 53 3.99 21.79 -12.17
C GLY A 53 3.72 21.19 -10.79
N GLU A 54 2.81 21.82 -10.06
CA GLU A 54 2.32 21.30 -8.79
C GLU A 54 1.41 20.09 -9.02
N ILE A 55 1.73 18.97 -8.35
CA ILE A 55 0.93 17.75 -8.47
C ILE A 55 -0.32 17.90 -7.61
N VAL A 56 -1.50 17.81 -8.23
CA VAL A 56 -2.79 17.88 -7.53
C VAL A 56 -3.46 16.50 -7.38
N GLU A 57 -3.15 15.55 -8.27
CA GLU A 57 -3.74 14.22 -8.23
C GLU A 57 -2.78 13.12 -8.74
N VAL A 58 -2.83 11.95 -8.12
CA VAL A 58 -2.13 10.73 -8.54
C VAL A 58 -3.09 9.55 -8.44
N GLU A 59 -3.12 8.69 -9.45
CA GLU A 59 -3.94 7.47 -9.44
C GLU A 59 -3.08 6.23 -9.72
N SER A 60 -3.23 5.20 -8.89
CA SER A 60 -2.52 3.92 -9.02
C SER A 60 -3.50 2.75 -8.99
N HIS A 61 -3.52 1.98 -10.07
CA HIS A 61 -4.40 0.85 -10.28
C HIS A 61 -3.64 -0.46 -10.19
N PHE A 62 -4.24 -1.43 -9.51
CA PHE A 62 -3.76 -2.81 -9.49
C PHE A 62 -4.92 -3.78 -9.68
N ASP A 63 -5.55 -3.73 -10.85
CA ASP A 63 -6.79 -4.46 -11.10
C ASP A 63 -6.54 -5.85 -11.73
N TYR A 64 -7.46 -6.79 -11.47
CA TYR A 64 -7.47 -8.10 -12.12
C TYR A 64 -8.86 -8.46 -12.65
N TYR A 65 -8.93 -9.11 -13.81
CA TYR A 65 -10.13 -9.83 -14.23
C TYR A 65 -10.09 -11.29 -13.76
N ARG A 66 -10.65 -11.56 -12.58
CA ARG A 66 -10.75 -12.91 -11.97
C ARG A 66 -12.13 -13.11 -11.36
N PRO A 67 -13.18 -13.33 -12.18
CA PRO A 67 -14.58 -13.26 -11.72
C PRO A 67 -14.96 -14.38 -10.75
N VAL A 68 -14.29 -15.53 -10.79
CA VAL A 68 -14.58 -16.67 -9.93
C VAL A 68 -13.81 -16.56 -8.62
N ALA A 69 -14.51 -16.70 -7.49
CA ALA A 69 -13.92 -16.75 -6.15
C ALA A 69 -14.59 -17.85 -5.31
N GLU A 70 -13.86 -18.96 -5.11
CA GLU A 70 -14.27 -20.03 -4.20
C GLU A 70 -14.42 -19.51 -2.76
N THR A 71 -15.28 -20.16 -1.98
CA THR A 71 -15.52 -19.75 -0.58
C THR A 71 -14.27 -20.02 0.25
N LYS A 72 -13.71 -18.94 0.81
CA LYS A 72 -12.53 -18.91 1.65
C LYS A 72 -12.70 -17.81 2.71
N PRO A 73 -13.39 -18.11 3.83
CA PRO A 73 -13.51 -17.20 4.95
C PRO A 73 -12.14 -16.84 5.54
N GLY A 74 -12.03 -15.65 6.12
CA GLY A 74 -10.78 -15.16 6.70
C GLY A 74 -11.00 -13.87 7.47
N LEU A 75 -9.90 -13.28 7.93
CA LEU A 75 -9.88 -12.00 8.61
C LEU A 75 -9.55 -10.87 7.62
N PRO A 76 -9.67 -9.58 7.99
CA PRO A 76 -9.28 -8.48 7.11
C PRO A 76 -7.85 -8.56 6.57
N GLN A 77 -6.92 -9.17 7.33
CA GLN A 77 -5.52 -9.35 6.92
C GLN A 77 -5.36 -10.31 5.72
N ASP A 78 -6.38 -11.14 5.45
CA ASP A 78 -6.40 -12.08 4.33
C ASP A 78 -6.98 -11.45 3.04
N GLY A 79 -7.43 -10.19 3.10
CA GLY A 79 -8.04 -9.46 2.00
C GLY A 79 -7.06 -8.72 1.06
N ALA A 80 -7.59 -8.22 -0.05
CA ALA A 80 -6.81 -7.53 -1.08
C ALA A 80 -6.25 -6.19 -0.58
N PHE A 81 -6.93 -5.50 0.33
CA PHE A 81 -6.43 -4.26 0.91
C PHE A 81 -5.12 -4.47 1.68
N TYR A 82 -4.99 -5.58 2.41
CA TYR A 82 -3.72 -5.97 3.03
C TYR A 82 -2.73 -6.56 2.03
N GLY A 83 -3.18 -7.46 1.15
CA GLY A 83 -2.30 -8.18 0.23
C GLY A 83 -1.71 -7.33 -0.91
N LEU A 84 -2.51 -6.44 -1.49
CA LEU A 84 -2.12 -5.56 -2.61
C LEU A 84 -1.93 -4.12 -2.14
N GLY A 85 -2.81 -3.61 -1.29
CA GLY A 85 -2.76 -2.23 -0.81
C GLY A 85 -1.45 -1.90 -0.08
N VAL A 86 -0.83 -2.87 0.60
CA VAL A 86 0.50 -2.69 1.24
C VAL A 86 1.57 -2.22 0.26
N HIS A 87 1.45 -2.58 -1.02
CA HIS A 87 2.41 -2.22 -2.05
C HIS A 87 2.10 -0.87 -2.70
N THR A 88 0.86 -0.67 -3.13
CA THR A 88 0.45 0.56 -3.82
C THR A 88 0.48 1.75 -2.85
N MET A 89 0.07 1.56 -1.59
CA MET A 89 0.22 2.59 -0.56
C MET A 89 1.69 2.88 -0.23
N ASP A 90 2.56 1.86 -0.18
CA ASP A 90 4.00 2.07 0.07
C ASP A 90 4.65 2.93 -1.02
N GLN A 91 4.26 2.74 -2.28
CA GLN A 91 4.71 3.58 -3.39
C GLN A 91 4.32 5.04 -3.18
N ILE A 92 3.05 5.33 -2.86
CA ILE A 92 2.57 6.69 -2.60
C ILE A 92 3.26 7.31 -1.38
N ILE A 93 3.37 6.56 -0.27
CA ILE A 93 4.05 7.01 0.95
C ILE A 93 5.54 7.29 0.68
N SER A 94 6.18 6.55 -0.23
CA SER A 94 7.58 6.79 -0.60
C SER A 94 7.79 8.08 -1.40
N LEU A 95 6.74 8.57 -2.10
CA LEU A 95 6.78 9.81 -2.88
C LEU A 95 6.43 11.02 -2.02
N PHE A 96 5.39 10.92 -1.20
CA PHE A 96 4.76 12.08 -0.54
C PHE A 96 4.81 12.02 0.99
N GLY A 97 5.26 10.91 1.58
CA GLY A 97 5.35 10.75 3.04
C GLY A 97 4.01 10.37 3.68
N ARG A 98 3.76 10.89 4.88
CA ARG A 98 2.54 10.61 5.66
C ARG A 98 1.41 11.54 5.23
N PRO A 99 0.22 11.02 4.87
CA PRO A 99 -0.94 11.86 4.54
C PRO A 99 -1.56 12.49 5.78
N ASP A 100 -2.32 13.57 5.58
CA ASP A 100 -3.12 14.27 6.58
C ASP A 100 -4.43 13.51 6.87
N HIS A 101 -5.05 13.02 5.80
CA HIS A 101 -6.32 12.29 5.84
C HIS A 101 -6.29 11.07 4.93
N VAL A 102 -7.11 10.08 5.25
CA VAL A 102 -7.35 8.93 4.38
C VAL A 102 -8.84 8.60 4.33
N ALA A 103 -9.37 8.45 3.12
CA ALA A 103 -10.72 7.92 2.87
C ALA A 103 -10.63 6.49 2.36
N TYR A 104 -11.60 5.64 2.73
CA TYR A 104 -11.58 4.21 2.46
C TYR A 104 -12.91 3.74 1.86
N ASP A 105 -12.82 2.93 0.81
CA ASP A 105 -13.88 2.03 0.33
C ASP A 105 -13.28 0.61 0.32
N ILE A 106 -13.85 -0.31 1.08
CA ILE A 106 -13.34 -1.69 1.21
C ILE A 106 -14.52 -2.65 1.11
N ARG A 107 -14.52 -3.51 0.09
CA ARG A 107 -15.67 -4.33 -0.29
C ARG A 107 -15.26 -5.73 -0.68
N SER A 108 -16.17 -6.66 -0.44
CA SER A 108 -16.13 -8.02 -0.99
C SER A 108 -17.21 -8.13 -2.07
N LEU A 109 -16.82 -8.23 -3.34
CA LEU A 109 -17.70 -8.18 -4.50
C LEU A 109 -17.93 -9.56 -5.13
N ARG A 110 -16.88 -10.38 -5.31
CA ARG A 110 -17.00 -11.66 -6.00
C ARG A 110 -17.66 -12.75 -5.15
N ASN A 111 -17.39 -12.74 -3.84
CA ASN A 111 -17.99 -13.70 -2.90
C ASN A 111 -18.11 -13.10 -1.49
N LYS A 112 -19.34 -12.83 -1.05
CA LYS A 112 -19.64 -12.17 0.24
C LYS A 112 -19.18 -12.93 1.49
N ALA A 113 -18.83 -14.22 1.36
CA ALA A 113 -18.28 -15.01 2.46
C ALA A 113 -16.77 -14.81 2.67
N ASN A 114 -16.09 -14.12 1.74
CA ASN A 114 -14.65 -13.92 1.76
C ASN A 114 -14.29 -12.51 2.29
N PRO A 115 -13.04 -12.31 2.74
CA PRO A 115 -12.45 -10.99 2.94
C PRO A 115 -12.54 -10.10 1.69
N ASP A 116 -12.18 -8.83 1.83
CA ASP A 116 -12.26 -7.87 0.74
C ASP A 116 -11.42 -8.29 -0.48
N ASP A 117 -11.96 -8.00 -1.66
CA ASP A 117 -11.33 -8.23 -2.95
C ASP A 117 -11.36 -7.00 -3.85
N THR A 118 -11.86 -5.89 -3.33
CA THR A 118 -11.99 -4.59 -4.00
C THR A 118 -11.76 -3.50 -2.97
N PHE A 119 -10.90 -2.54 -3.28
CA PHE A 119 -10.68 -1.39 -2.41
C PHE A 119 -10.34 -0.13 -3.19
N GLU A 120 -10.61 1.01 -2.56
CA GLU A 120 -10.05 2.30 -2.90
C GLU A 120 -9.60 2.99 -1.61
N ALA A 121 -8.36 3.49 -1.59
CA ALA A 121 -7.88 4.37 -0.54
C ALA A 121 -7.40 5.68 -1.16
N GLN A 122 -7.90 6.79 -0.63
CA GLN A 122 -7.53 8.14 -1.04
C GLN A 122 -6.70 8.78 0.06
N LEU A 123 -5.45 9.12 -0.22
CA LEU A 123 -4.49 9.73 0.70
C LEU A 123 -4.37 11.23 0.36
N PHE A 124 -4.63 12.09 1.34
CA PHE A 124 -4.62 13.55 1.15
C PHE A 124 -3.35 14.17 1.75
N TYR A 125 -2.72 15.08 1.02
CA TYR A 125 -1.47 15.78 1.36
C TYR A 125 -1.65 17.28 1.06
N GLY A 126 -2.27 18.02 1.98
CA GLY A 126 -2.81 19.35 1.67
C GLY A 126 -3.81 19.27 0.50
N ASP A 127 -3.50 19.97 -0.60
CA ASP A 127 -4.35 20.00 -1.80
C ASP A 127 -4.13 18.80 -2.75
N LEU A 128 -3.07 18.00 -2.54
CA LEU A 128 -2.80 16.80 -3.32
C LEU A 128 -3.62 15.60 -2.83
N LYS A 129 -4.27 14.89 -3.75
CA LYS A 129 -4.95 13.61 -3.48
C LYS A 129 -4.30 12.46 -4.27
N ALA A 130 -3.86 11.42 -3.58
CA ALA A 130 -3.34 10.19 -4.18
C ALA A 130 -4.30 9.01 -3.97
N ILE A 131 -4.79 8.43 -5.05
CA ILE A 131 -5.75 7.32 -5.05
C ILE A 131 -5.03 6.01 -5.37
N VAL A 132 -5.27 4.98 -4.57
CA VAL A 132 -4.82 3.61 -4.82
C VAL A 132 -6.03 2.66 -4.83
N LYS A 133 -6.13 1.77 -5.82
CA LYS A 133 -7.31 0.89 -5.96
C LYS A 133 -7.06 -0.44 -6.67
N THR A 134 -7.98 -1.38 -6.44
CA THR A 134 -8.09 -2.72 -7.07
C THR A 134 -9.57 -3.09 -7.28
#